data_AF-A0A2J4Z4M5-F1
#
_entry.id   AF-A0A2J4Z4M5-F1
#
_cell.length_a   1.000
_cell.length_b   1.000
_cell.length_c   1.000
_cell.angle_alpha   90.00
_cell.angle_beta   90.00
_cell.angle_gamma   90.00
#
_symmetry.space_group_name_H-M   'P 1'
#
loop_
_entity.id
_entity.type
_entity.pdbx_description
1 polymer ?
#
loop_
_entity_poly.entity_id
_entity_poly.type
_entity_poly.pdbx_seq_one_letter_code
_entity_poly.pdbx_strand_id
1 'polypeptide(L)'
;CIRDSQWLVKRTSCLNADLPWLFLSRKGTPLSRQHIHVMMRNYGVQAGIAVPVHPHMLRHACGYALAEEGVDTRLIQDYLGHRNIQHTVLYTASNPARFSSITL
;
A
#
# COMPACT_ATOMS: atom_id res chain seq x y z
N CYS A 1 10.46 7.50 -8.65
CA CYS A 1 9.54 6.68 -7.83
C CYS A 1 10.10 5.30 -7.41
N ILE A 2 10.89 4.55 -8.20
CA ILE A 2 11.81 3.50 -7.64
C ILE A 2 13.26 3.71 -8.09
N ARG A 3 13.44 4.37 -9.24
CA ARG A 3 14.76 4.63 -9.87
C ARG A 3 15.74 5.39 -8.97
N ASP A 4 15.26 6.28 -8.09
CA ASP A 4 16.08 7.06 -7.14
C ASP A 4 15.94 6.58 -5.70
N SER A 5 15.59 5.30 -5.50
CA SER A 5 15.44 4.77 -4.14
C SER A 5 16.80 4.43 -3.55
N GLN A 6 17.06 4.91 -2.32
CA GLN A 6 18.22 4.48 -1.51
C GLN A 6 18.29 2.95 -1.38
N TRP A 7 17.16 2.26 -1.52
CA TRP A 7 17.08 0.81 -1.59
C TRP A 7 17.87 0.22 -2.76
N LEU A 8 17.79 0.77 -3.98
CA LEU A 8 18.53 0.23 -5.13
C LEU A 8 20.05 0.29 -4.90
N VAL A 9 20.54 1.36 -4.27
CA VAL A 9 21.95 1.49 -3.87
C VAL A 9 22.30 0.48 -2.78
N LYS A 10 21.46 0.32 -1.76
CA LYS A 10 21.69 -0.68 -0.70
C LYS A 10 21.58 -2.12 -1.21
N ARG A 11 20.80 -2.36 -2.25
CA ARG A 11 20.59 -3.67 -2.84
C ARG A 11 21.86 -4.19 -3.51
N THR A 12 22.70 -3.33 -4.08
CA THR A 12 23.94 -3.77 -4.75
C THR A 12 24.92 -4.45 -3.79
N SER A 13 24.87 -4.14 -2.49
CA SER A 13 25.68 -4.79 -1.45
C SER A 13 25.02 -6.02 -0.81
N CYS A 14 23.81 -6.40 -1.25
CA CYS A 14 23.14 -7.61 -0.77
C CYS A 14 23.68 -8.86 -1.47
N LEU A 15 23.60 -10.00 -0.78
CA LEU A 15 23.85 -11.30 -1.38
C LEU A 15 22.87 -11.54 -2.55
N ASN A 16 23.38 -12.08 -3.65
CA ASN A 16 22.63 -12.40 -4.87
C ASN A 16 21.87 -11.20 -5.48
N ALA A 17 22.47 -10.01 -5.45
CA ALA A 17 21.89 -8.78 -6.02
C ALA A 17 21.72 -8.83 -7.55
N ASP A 18 22.39 -9.76 -8.22
CA ASP A 18 22.31 -10.06 -9.65
C ASP A 18 21.00 -10.79 -10.03
N LEU A 19 20.29 -11.40 -9.06
CA LEU A 19 19.00 -12.04 -9.31
C LEU A 19 17.92 -11.01 -9.71
N PRO A 20 16.88 -11.42 -10.48
CA PRO A 20 15.87 -10.50 -11.02
C PRO A 20 14.89 -9.92 -9.98
N TRP A 21 14.99 -10.33 -8.72
CA TRP A 21 14.05 -9.93 -7.67
C TRP A 21 14.37 -8.53 -7.12
N LEU A 22 13.35 -7.66 -7.08
CA LEU A 22 13.52 -6.28 -6.59
C LEU A 22 13.81 -6.23 -5.08
N PHE A 23 13.14 -7.09 -4.30
CA PHE A 23 13.31 -7.16 -2.84
C PHE A 23 13.91 -8.50 -2.43
N LEU A 24 15.04 -8.44 -1.73
CA LEU A 24 15.77 -9.59 -1.22
C LEU A 24 15.69 -9.63 0.30
N SER A 25 15.69 -10.84 0.86
CA SER A 25 15.88 -11.07 2.29
C SER A 25 17.34 -10.87 2.68
N ARG A 26 17.62 -10.80 3.99
CA ARG A 26 19.01 -10.74 4.50
C ARG A 26 19.88 -11.93 4.05
N LYS A 27 19.27 -13.05 3.66
CA LYS A 27 19.96 -14.24 3.15
C LYS A 27 20.19 -14.22 1.63
N GLY A 28 19.84 -13.13 0.94
CA GLY A 28 19.94 -13.03 -0.52
C GLY A 28 18.90 -13.86 -1.29
N THR A 29 17.81 -14.26 -0.61
CA THR A 29 16.69 -14.96 -1.25
C THR A 29 15.57 -13.98 -1.57
N PRO A 30 14.63 -14.30 -2.47
CA PRO A 30 13.45 -13.49 -2.68
C PRO A 30 12.70 -13.25 -1.37
N LEU A 31 12.23 -12.03 -1.15
CA LEU A 31 11.44 -11.72 0.04
C LEU A 31 10.08 -12.43 -0.05
N SER A 32 9.79 -13.30 0.92
CA SER A 32 8.54 -14.06 0.92
C SER A 32 7.36 -13.24 1.42
N ARG A 33 6.15 -13.56 0.95
CA ARG A 33 4.90 -12.92 1.40
C ARG A 33 4.72 -13.02 2.92
N GLN A 34 5.02 -14.19 3.49
CA GLN A 34 4.94 -14.40 4.93
C GLN A 34 5.89 -13.45 5.69
N HIS A 35 7.10 -13.24 5.17
CA HIS A 35 8.04 -12.30 5.78
C HIS A 35 7.50 -10.86 5.76
N ILE A 36 6.86 -10.45 4.66
CA ILE A 36 6.23 -9.13 4.56
C ILE A 36 5.11 -8.99 5.60
N HIS A 37 4.27 -10.01 5.79
CA HIS A 37 3.24 -9.99 6.84
C HIS A 37 3.83 -9.82 8.24
N VAL A 38 4.91 -10.54 8.56
CA VAL A 38 5.61 -10.42 9.84
C VAL A 38 6.22 -9.02 10.00
N MET A 39 6.87 -8.50 8.97
CA MET A 39 7.44 -7.14 8.97
C MET A 39 6.35 -6.09 9.22
N MET A 40 5.23 -6.16 8.50
CA MET A 40 4.12 -5.21 8.68
C MET A 40 3.58 -5.23 10.11
N ARG A 41 3.42 -6.40 10.71
CA ARG A 41 2.99 -6.51 12.12
C ARG A 41 4.00 -5.86 13.06
N ASN A 42 5.29 -6.16 12.89
CA ASN A 42 6.34 -5.60 13.73
C ASN A 42 6.42 -4.07 13.61
N TYR A 43 6.32 -3.53 12.39
CA TYR A 43 6.27 -2.08 12.18
C TYR A 43 5.00 -1.45 12.74
N GLY A 44 3.85 -2.14 12.68
CA GLY A 44 2.62 -1.69 13.32
C GLY A 44 2.78 -1.51 14.83
N VAL A 45 3.43 -2.48 15.49
CA VAL A 45 3.75 -2.39 16.92
C VAL A 45 4.71 -1.24 17.20
N GLN A 46 5.78 -1.09 16.41
CA GLN A 46 6.74 0.01 16.57
C GLN A 46 6.12 1.39 16.35
N ALA A 47 5.12 1.48 15.47
CA ALA A 47 4.36 2.70 15.22
C ALA A 47 3.25 2.97 16.26
N GLY A 48 3.07 2.10 17.26
CA GLY A 48 2.03 2.26 18.29
C GLY A 48 0.61 2.03 17.77
N ILE A 49 0.45 1.32 16.65
CA ILE A 49 -0.86 1.04 16.07
C ILE A 49 -1.52 -0.08 16.87
N ALA A 50 -2.66 0.22 17.48
CA ALA A 50 -3.39 -0.70 18.36
C ALA A 50 -3.91 -1.97 17.65
N VAL A 51 -4.01 -1.94 16.32
CA VAL A 51 -4.53 -3.04 15.49
C VAL A 51 -3.40 -3.77 14.76
N PRO A 52 -3.50 -5.09 14.56
CA PRO A 52 -2.49 -5.88 13.88
C PRO A 52 -2.42 -5.53 12.39
N VAL A 53 -1.42 -4.73 12.00
CA VAL A 53 -1.23 -4.27 10.62
C VAL A 53 -0.86 -5.43 9.69
N HIS A 54 -1.50 -5.48 8.52
CA HIS A 54 -1.18 -6.41 7.42
C HIS A 54 -1.23 -5.71 6.05
N PRO A 55 -0.66 -6.30 4.98
CA PRO A 55 -0.50 -5.62 3.68
C PRO A 55 -1.78 -5.07 3.06
N HIS A 56 -2.92 -5.74 3.26
CA HIS A 56 -4.21 -5.26 2.74
C HIS A 56 -4.69 -3.97 3.42
N MET A 57 -4.39 -3.76 4.71
CA MET A 57 -4.70 -2.50 5.40
C MET A 57 -3.89 -1.33 4.82
N LEU A 58 -2.63 -1.56 4.46
CA LEU A 58 -1.81 -0.54 3.83
C LEU A 58 -2.39 -0.12 2.48
N ARG A 59 -2.91 -1.09 1.71
CA ARG A 59 -3.60 -0.83 0.44
C ARG A 59 -4.89 -0.02 0.65
N HIS A 60 -5.68 -0.35 1.67
CA HIS A 60 -6.87 0.43 2.03
C HIS A 60 -6.50 1.86 2.42
N ALA A 61 -5.52 2.04 3.30
CA ALA A 61 -5.06 3.34 3.74
C ALA A 61 -4.59 4.20 2.56
N CYS A 62 -3.87 3.61 1.60
CA CYS A 62 -3.49 4.29 0.36
C CYS A 62 -4.71 4.71 -0.48
N GLY A 63 -5.71 3.84 -0.63
CA GLY A 63 -6.95 4.18 -1.34
C GLY A 63 -7.74 5.30 -0.67
N TYR A 64 -7.84 5.27 0.66
CA TYR A 64 -8.47 6.35 1.44
C TYR A 64 -7.71 7.67 1.31
N ALA A 65 -6.38 7.66 1.44
CA ALA A 65 -5.57 8.86 1.29
C ALA A 65 -5.74 9.52 -0.09
N LEU A 66 -5.72 8.71 -1.16
CA LEU A 66 -5.96 9.22 -2.52
C LEU A 66 -7.39 9.76 -2.69
N ALA A 67 -8.38 9.13 -2.07
CA ALA A 67 -9.76 9.59 -2.13
C ALA A 67 -9.97 10.92 -1.37
N GLU A 68 -9.31 11.10 -0.22
CA GLU A 68 -9.30 12.36 0.52
C GLU A 68 -8.67 13.50 -0.28
N GLU A 69 -7.62 13.22 -1.06
CA GLU A 69 -7.01 14.15 -2.01
C GLU A 69 -7.92 14.48 -3.22
N GLY A 70 -9.11 13.87 -3.31
CA GLY A 70 -10.08 14.12 -4.35
C GLY A 70 -9.80 13.37 -5.66
N VAL A 71 -8.91 12.38 -5.63
CA VAL A 71 -8.65 11.53 -6.80
C VAL A 71 -9.89 10.68 -7.10
N ASP A 72 -10.25 10.60 -8.38
CA ASP A 72 -11.42 9.84 -8.83
C ASP A 72 -11.33 8.37 -8.40
N THR A 73 -12.42 7.85 -7.84
CA THR A 73 -12.46 6.51 -7.25
C THR A 73 -12.30 5.40 -8.28
N ARG A 74 -12.64 5.61 -9.56
CA ARG A 74 -12.33 4.66 -10.64
C ARG A 74 -10.83 4.68 -10.97
N LEU A 75 -10.21 5.86 -10.94
CA LEU A 75 -8.76 5.98 -11.17
C LEU A 75 -7.95 5.32 -10.03
N ILE A 76 -8.40 5.47 -8.78
CA ILE A 76 -7.82 4.76 -7.63
C ILE A 76 -7.98 3.24 -7.76
N GLN A 77 -9.15 2.78 -8.22
CA GLN A 77 -9.41 1.35 -8.46
C GLN A 77 -8.49 0.75 -9.52
N ASP A 78 -8.34 1.44 -10.64
CA ASP A 78 -7.46 1.02 -11.73
C ASP A 78 -6.00 1.01 -11.26
N TYR A 79 -5.60 2.05 -10.51
CA TYR A 79 -4.25 2.21 -9.97
C TYR A 79 -3.88 1.14 -8.93
N LEU A 80 -4.78 0.83 -7.99
CA LEU A 80 -4.54 -0.22 -7.00
C LEU A 80 -4.69 -1.60 -7.64
N GLY A 81 -5.49 -1.73 -8.70
CA GLY A 81 -5.58 -2.93 -9.53
C GLY A 81 -6.69 -3.87 -9.05
N HIS A 82 -7.86 -3.77 -9.68
CA HIS A 82 -8.88 -4.81 -9.68
C HIS A 82 -9.11 -5.32 -11.11
N ARG A 83 -8.81 -6.60 -11.35
CA ARG A 83 -9.30 -7.37 -12.50
C ARG A 83 -10.71 -7.92 -12.25
N ASN A 84 -11.36 -7.56 -11.13
CA ASN A 84 -12.73 -7.98 -10.81
C ASN A 84 -13.45 -6.97 -9.90
N ILE A 85 -14.64 -6.53 -10.34
CA ILE A 85 -15.40 -5.32 -9.97
C ILE A 85 -16.15 -5.42 -8.62
N GLN A 86 -16.05 -6.52 -7.89
CA GLN A 86 -17.00 -6.82 -6.79
C GLN A 86 -16.63 -6.32 -5.39
N HIS A 87 -15.45 -5.71 -5.18
CA HIS A 87 -15.01 -5.27 -3.84
C HIS A 87 -14.78 -3.75 -3.70
N THR A 88 -15.37 -2.93 -4.59
CA THR A 88 -15.17 -1.46 -4.52
C THR A 88 -16.32 -0.63 -3.94
N VAL A 89 -17.37 -1.25 -3.41
CA VAL A 89 -18.53 -0.48 -2.94
C VAL A 89 -18.33 0.14 -1.54
N LEU A 90 -17.18 -0.04 -0.90
CA LEU A 90 -16.92 0.40 0.48
C LEU A 90 -15.83 1.48 0.68
N TYR A 91 -15.44 2.20 -0.37
CA TYR A 91 -14.60 3.42 -0.20
C TYR A 91 -15.41 4.72 -0.26
N THR A 92 -16.70 4.61 -0.56
CA THR A 92 -17.64 5.74 -0.65
C THR A 92 -18.56 5.78 0.57
N ALA A 93 -18.03 5.56 1.78
CA ALA A 93 -18.76 5.94 2.98
C ALA A 93 -18.66 7.47 3.14
N SER A 94 -19.48 8.16 2.36
CA SER A 94 -20.08 9.47 2.60
C SER A 94 -19.29 10.43 3.51
N ASN A 95 -18.58 11.40 2.91
CA ASN A 95 -18.40 12.71 3.52
C ASN A 95 -19.69 13.53 3.23
N PRO A 96 -20.63 13.69 4.19
CA PRO A 96 -21.90 14.38 3.94
C PRO A 96 -21.73 15.89 3.71
N ALA A 97 -20.53 16.42 3.95
CA ALA A 97 -20.23 17.84 3.82
C ALA A 97 -20.21 18.37 2.37
N ARG A 98 -20.39 17.52 1.34
CA ARG A 98 -20.38 17.95 -0.08
C ARG A 98 -21.70 18.49 -0.61
N PHE A 99 -22.80 18.46 0.15
CA PHE A 99 -24.13 18.90 -0.31
C PHE A 99 -24.74 20.08 0.46
N SER A 100 -24.02 20.73 1.37
CA SER A 100 -24.55 21.88 2.14
C SER A 100 -24.71 23.18 1.34
N SER A 101 -24.38 23.19 0.05
CA SER A 101 -24.50 24.37 -0.82
C SER A 101 -25.46 24.18 -2.00
N ILE A 102 -26.30 23.14 -1.99
CA ILE A 102 -27.41 23.03 -2.95
C ILE A 102 -28.70 23.31 -2.19
N THR A 103 -29.05 24.58 -2.13
CA THR A 103 -30.40 25.03 -1.78
C THR A 103 -31.31 24.68 -2.96
N LEU A 104 -32.37 23.89 -2.71
CA LEU A 104 -33.54 23.86 -3.59
C LEU A 104 -34.38 25.12 -3.35
#